data_AF-A0A8T4L4D4-F1
#
_entry.id   AF-A0A8T4L4D4-F1
#
_cell.length_a   1.000
_cell.length_b   1.000
_cell.length_c   1.000
_cell.angle_alpha   90.00
_cell.angle_beta   90.00
_cell.angle_gamma   90.00
#
_symmetry.space_group_name_H-M   'P 1'
#
loop_
_entity.id
_entity.type
_entity.pdbx_description
1 polymer ?
#
loop_
_entity_poly.entity_id
_entity_poly.type
_entity_poly.pdbx_seq_one_letter_code
_entity_poly.pdbx_strand_id
1 'polypeptide(L)'
;MTDPVDLEAYLDPNKRIQMKLEMSLSGLGKTGVVLAIIDAIEYSDANAGLVRYFEKADMPGVIVSVNKPLVDLICKLPPTPFVQNKIEFVDCISQMSGAPELEGPHYNYLESPQQLVELSVLLNKLFQKIEGNKFLVVDSLSTLLIYNKPEAITKFVHSIANKIRTEKVLGVLLIIKTEDNMDVIKILSQFSDSVIEVRDHQASLK
;
A
#
# COMPACT_ATOMS: atom_id res chain seq x y z
N MET A 1 -6.27 -23.33 30.26
CA MET A 1 -7.12 -23.66 29.11
C MET A 1 -6.75 -22.69 28.00
N THR A 2 -5.84 -23.10 27.14
CA THR A 2 -5.51 -22.41 25.90
C THR A 2 -6.67 -22.58 24.95
N ASP A 3 -7.19 -21.48 24.40
CA ASP A 3 -8.16 -21.51 23.32
C ASP A 3 -7.68 -22.46 22.21
N PRO A 4 -8.56 -23.30 21.64
CA PRO A 4 -8.19 -24.11 20.50
C PRO A 4 -7.79 -23.15 19.38
N VAL A 5 -6.52 -23.24 18.96
CA VAL A 5 -6.01 -22.57 17.76
C VAL A 5 -6.90 -23.01 16.61
N ASP A 6 -7.74 -22.08 16.14
CA ASP A 6 -8.72 -22.32 15.09
C ASP A 6 -7.99 -22.64 13.78
N LEU A 7 -7.82 -23.94 13.50
CA LEU A 7 -7.10 -24.44 12.33
C LEU A 7 -7.79 -24.03 11.01
N GLU A 8 -9.08 -23.69 11.02
CA GLU A 8 -9.77 -23.16 9.84
C GLU A 8 -9.28 -21.74 9.49
N ALA A 9 -8.88 -20.95 10.49
CA ALA A 9 -8.28 -19.64 10.27
C ALA A 9 -6.91 -19.71 9.55
N TYR A 10 -6.22 -20.85 9.61
CA TYR A 10 -4.98 -21.10 8.87
C TYR A 10 -5.20 -21.52 7.43
N LEU A 11 -6.44 -21.83 7.02
CA LEU A 11 -6.78 -22.26 5.66
C LEU A 11 -7.32 -21.12 4.80
N ASP A 12 -7.67 -19.99 5.39
CA ASP A 12 -8.04 -18.77 4.65
C ASP A 12 -6.78 -18.09 4.09
N PRO A 13 -6.57 -18.07 2.75
CA PRO A 13 -5.42 -17.41 2.13
C PRO A 13 -5.29 -15.95 2.55
N ASN A 14 -6.43 -15.28 2.78
CA ASN A 14 -6.50 -13.88 3.13
C ASN A 14 -5.89 -13.59 4.50
N LYS A 15 -6.17 -14.46 5.48
CA LYS A 15 -5.56 -14.40 6.81
C LYS A 15 -4.05 -14.66 6.79
N ARG A 16 -3.55 -15.50 5.86
CA ARG A 16 -2.10 -15.77 5.74
C ARG A 16 -1.32 -14.57 5.24
N ILE A 17 -1.83 -13.88 4.23
CA ILE A 17 -1.22 -12.67 3.68
C ILE A 17 -1.21 -11.57 4.73
N GLN A 18 -2.36 -11.38 5.40
CA GLN A 18 -2.48 -10.47 6.53
C GLN A 18 -1.42 -10.80 7.61
N MET A 19 -1.30 -12.05 8.03
CA MET A 19 -0.30 -12.45 9.03
C MET A 19 1.14 -12.22 8.55
N LYS A 20 1.48 -12.53 7.30
CA LYS A 20 2.82 -12.27 6.74
C LYS A 20 3.14 -10.78 6.75
N LEU A 21 2.20 -9.94 6.29
CA LEU A 21 2.36 -8.48 6.30
C LEU A 21 2.49 -7.96 7.73
N GLU A 22 1.61 -8.36 8.64
CA GLU A 22 1.67 -7.96 10.07
C GLU A 22 2.98 -8.38 10.73
N MET A 23 3.43 -9.64 10.53
CA MET A 23 4.68 -10.15 11.08
C MET A 23 5.88 -9.36 10.57
N SER A 24 5.95 -9.15 9.25
CA SER A 24 7.05 -8.41 8.64
C SER A 24 7.07 -6.94 9.05
N LEU A 25 5.90 -6.29 9.14
CA LEU A 25 5.78 -4.89 9.55
C LEU A 25 6.05 -4.69 11.04
N SER A 26 5.73 -5.67 11.90
CA SER A 26 5.98 -5.57 13.35
C SER A 26 7.47 -5.48 13.71
N GLY A 27 8.36 -5.99 12.85
CA GLY A 27 9.81 -5.89 13.00
C GLY A 27 10.39 -4.58 12.45
N LEU A 28 9.63 -3.83 11.66
CA LEU A 28 10.00 -2.53 11.13
C LEU A 28 9.53 -1.48 12.12
N GLY A 29 10.43 -0.60 12.56
CA GLY A 29 10.07 0.47 13.50
C GLY A 29 8.98 1.41 12.96
N LYS A 30 8.77 2.55 13.61
CA LYS A 30 7.67 3.48 13.24
C LYS A 30 7.92 4.31 11.96
N THR A 31 9.05 4.09 11.28
CA THR A 31 9.45 4.79 10.07
C THR A 31 10.30 3.87 9.18
N GLY A 32 10.18 4.01 7.87
CA GLY A 32 10.96 3.25 6.90
C GLY A 32 10.18 2.98 5.61
N VAL A 33 10.90 2.56 4.56
CA VAL A 33 10.35 2.22 3.26
C VAL A 33 10.35 0.71 3.10
N VAL A 34 9.17 0.15 2.90
CA VAL A 34 8.92 -1.28 2.74
C VAL A 34 8.45 -1.52 1.31
N LEU A 35 9.18 -2.33 0.56
CA LEU A 35 8.72 -2.83 -0.73
C LEU A 35 8.06 -4.19 -0.50
N ALA A 36 6.74 -4.26 -0.66
CA ALA A 36 6.00 -5.50 -0.56
C ALA A 36 5.73 -6.04 -1.97
N ILE A 37 6.43 -7.11 -2.31
CA ILE A 37 6.31 -7.84 -3.56
C ILE A 37 5.23 -8.91 -3.36
N ILE A 38 4.12 -8.80 -4.09
CA ILE A 38 2.94 -9.65 -3.91
C ILE A 38 2.68 -10.42 -5.21
N ASP A 39 2.37 -11.71 -5.10
CA ASP A 39 1.88 -12.49 -6.25
C ASP A 39 0.41 -12.15 -6.54
N ALA A 40 0.01 -12.13 -7.82
CA ALA A 40 -1.31 -11.64 -8.26
C ALA A 40 -2.51 -12.33 -7.56
N ILE A 41 -2.35 -13.60 -7.18
CA ILE A 41 -3.38 -14.39 -6.47
C ILE A 41 -3.61 -13.86 -5.05
N GLU A 42 -2.58 -13.31 -4.41
CA GLU A 42 -2.58 -12.87 -3.00
C GLU A 42 -2.89 -11.36 -2.84
N TYR A 43 -3.21 -10.68 -3.93
CA TYR A 43 -3.26 -9.22 -3.95
C TYR A 43 -4.59 -8.63 -3.42
N SER A 44 -5.71 -9.37 -3.45
CA SER A 44 -7.03 -8.82 -3.16
C SER A 44 -7.17 -8.26 -1.73
N ASP A 45 -6.38 -8.77 -0.80
CA ASP A 45 -6.60 -8.62 0.63
C ASP A 45 -5.49 -7.84 1.37
N ALA A 46 -4.45 -7.45 0.64
CA ALA A 46 -3.31 -6.72 1.21
C ALA A 46 -3.72 -5.42 1.92
N ASN A 47 -4.58 -4.60 1.30
CA ASN A 47 -5.03 -3.33 1.90
C ASN A 47 -5.82 -3.53 3.20
N ALA A 48 -6.71 -4.52 3.25
CA ALA A 48 -7.50 -4.79 4.45
C ALA A 48 -6.59 -5.22 5.62
N GLY A 49 -5.59 -6.06 5.35
CA GLY A 49 -4.60 -6.45 6.35
C GLY A 49 -3.75 -5.26 6.84
N LEU A 50 -3.26 -4.42 5.92
CA LEU A 50 -2.51 -3.21 6.26
C LEU A 50 -3.34 -2.23 7.10
N VAL A 51 -4.59 -1.99 6.72
CA VAL A 51 -5.49 -1.11 7.48
C VAL A 51 -5.70 -1.63 8.90
N ARG A 52 -5.93 -2.94 9.09
CA ARG A 52 -6.07 -3.53 10.42
C ARG A 52 -4.81 -3.37 11.26
N TYR A 53 -3.63 -3.53 10.65
CA TYR A 53 -2.35 -3.31 11.32
C TYR A 53 -2.21 -1.86 11.81
N PHE A 54 -2.46 -0.88 10.94
CA PHE A 54 -2.35 0.55 11.28
C PHE A 54 -3.43 1.01 12.25
N GLU A 55 -4.64 0.46 12.16
CA GLU A 55 -5.73 0.71 13.10
C GLU A 55 -5.37 0.21 14.51
N LYS A 56 -4.82 -1.01 14.62
CA LYS A 56 -4.36 -1.54 15.91
C LYS A 56 -3.23 -0.70 16.53
N ALA A 57 -2.42 -0.06 15.69
CA ALA A 57 -1.37 0.85 16.11
C ALA A 57 -1.84 2.31 16.36
N ASP A 58 -3.13 2.60 16.12
CA ASP A 58 -3.73 3.95 16.05
C ASP A 58 -2.86 4.94 15.24
N MET A 59 -2.35 4.46 14.10
CA MET A 59 -1.43 5.20 13.24
C MET A 59 -2.19 5.79 12.06
N PRO A 60 -2.52 7.10 12.02
CA PRO A 60 -3.18 7.70 10.86
C PRO A 60 -2.27 7.66 9.62
N GLY A 61 -2.82 7.84 8.43
CA GLY A 61 -1.97 7.79 7.25
C GLY A 61 -2.68 8.02 5.93
N VAL A 62 -1.96 7.68 4.85
CA VAL A 62 -2.40 7.90 3.48
C VAL A 62 -2.47 6.56 2.75
N ILE A 63 -3.57 6.31 2.03
CA ILE A 63 -3.66 5.21 1.06
C ILE A 63 -3.81 5.80 -0.34
N VAL A 64 -2.88 5.46 -1.23
CA VAL A 64 -2.94 5.81 -2.65
C VAL A 64 -3.49 4.61 -3.42
N SER A 65 -4.63 4.78 -4.07
CA SER A 65 -5.20 3.80 -4.98
C SER A 65 -4.97 4.22 -6.43
N VAL A 66 -4.30 3.35 -7.17
CA VAL A 66 -3.91 3.58 -8.56
C VAL A 66 -4.64 2.63 -9.51
N ASN A 67 -5.21 1.55 -9.00
CA ASN A 67 -5.70 0.44 -9.83
C ASN A 67 -7.17 0.07 -9.62
N LYS A 68 -7.82 0.64 -8.61
CA LYS A 68 -9.23 0.42 -8.28
C LYS A 68 -9.86 1.77 -7.96
N PRO A 69 -11.05 2.06 -8.49
CA PRO A 69 -11.81 3.21 -8.04
C PRO A 69 -11.97 3.22 -6.51
N LEU A 70 -11.92 4.41 -5.90
CA LEU A 70 -11.95 4.55 -4.45
C LEU A 70 -13.19 3.94 -3.81
N VAL A 71 -14.33 3.99 -4.50
CA VAL A 71 -15.58 3.33 -4.09
C VAL A 71 -15.36 1.83 -3.85
N ASP A 72 -14.67 1.16 -4.77
CA ASP A 72 -14.42 -0.28 -4.69
C ASP A 72 -13.38 -0.61 -3.62
N LEU A 73 -12.39 0.27 -3.44
CA LEU A 73 -11.40 0.13 -2.37
C LEU A 73 -12.08 0.20 -1.01
N ILE A 74 -12.87 1.25 -0.76
CA ILE A 74 -13.51 1.48 0.54
C ILE A 74 -14.51 0.36 0.86
N CYS A 75 -15.26 -0.14 -0.12
CA CYS A 75 -16.16 -1.28 0.08
C CYS A 75 -15.45 -2.56 0.57
N LYS A 76 -14.15 -2.70 0.32
CA LYS A 76 -13.34 -3.85 0.77
C LYS A 76 -12.63 -3.61 2.10
N LEU A 77 -12.60 -2.38 2.59
CA LEU A 77 -11.99 -2.04 3.87
C LEU A 77 -12.98 -2.26 5.02
N PRO A 78 -12.48 -2.57 6.23
CA PRO A 78 -13.35 -2.67 7.40
C PRO A 78 -14.02 -1.31 7.68
N PRO A 79 -15.35 -1.25 7.87
CA PRO A 79 -16.08 0.02 8.00
C PRO A 79 -15.94 0.58 9.43
N THR A 80 -14.74 1.03 9.79
CA THR A 80 -14.43 1.51 11.14
C THR A 80 -14.27 3.04 11.20
N PRO A 81 -14.42 3.65 12.39
CA PRO A 81 -14.15 5.07 12.57
C PRO A 81 -12.70 5.45 12.22
N PHE A 82 -11.76 4.52 12.34
CA PHE A 82 -10.38 4.74 11.92
C PHE A 82 -10.31 4.94 10.41
N VAL A 83 -10.92 4.05 9.62
CA VAL A 83 -10.96 4.18 8.15
C VAL A 83 -11.62 5.50 7.73
N GLN A 84 -12.69 5.90 8.41
CA GLN A 84 -13.44 7.11 8.06
C GLN A 84 -12.73 8.42 8.42
N ASN A 85 -11.95 8.46 9.51
CA ASN A 85 -11.48 9.72 10.11
C ASN A 85 -9.95 9.83 10.25
N LYS A 86 -9.20 8.73 10.06
CA LYS A 86 -7.75 8.67 10.27
C LYS A 86 -6.97 8.34 8.99
N ILE A 87 -7.66 8.04 7.90
CA ILE A 87 -7.04 7.72 6.61
C ILE A 87 -7.40 8.80 5.60
N GLU A 88 -6.37 9.37 4.97
CA GLU A 88 -6.51 10.19 3.77
C GLU A 88 -6.39 9.26 2.55
N PHE A 89 -7.39 9.27 1.69
CA PHE A 89 -7.37 8.51 0.45
C PHE A 89 -6.97 9.41 -0.71
N VAL A 90 -6.07 8.89 -1.55
CA VAL A 90 -5.67 9.50 -2.82
C VAL A 90 -6.02 8.53 -3.93
N ASP A 91 -6.93 8.93 -4.81
CA ASP A 91 -7.38 8.14 -5.94
C ASP A 91 -6.78 8.71 -7.23
N CYS A 92 -6.11 7.85 -8.01
CA CYS A 92 -5.50 8.22 -9.29
C CYS A 92 -6.23 7.64 -10.51
N ILE A 93 -7.38 6.98 -10.35
CA ILE A 93 -7.99 6.13 -11.39
C ILE A 93 -9.50 6.34 -11.59
N SER A 94 -10.24 6.82 -10.59
CA SER A 94 -11.70 7.00 -10.67
C SER A 94 -12.07 7.97 -11.79
N GLN A 95 -11.42 9.13 -11.86
CA GLN A 95 -11.67 10.12 -12.92
C GLN A 95 -11.38 9.54 -14.31
N MET A 96 -10.22 8.89 -14.48
CA MET A 96 -9.82 8.28 -15.75
C MET A 96 -10.77 7.15 -16.20
N SER A 97 -11.33 6.39 -15.25
CA SER A 97 -12.25 5.28 -15.52
C SER A 97 -13.72 5.70 -15.61
N GLY A 98 -14.05 6.96 -15.32
CA GLY A 98 -15.43 7.45 -15.25
C GLY A 98 -16.21 6.92 -14.04
N ALA A 99 -15.51 6.42 -13.02
CA ALA A 99 -16.12 5.98 -11.77
C ALA A 99 -16.55 7.19 -10.92
N PRO A 100 -17.60 7.05 -10.10
CA PRO A 100 -18.08 8.14 -9.27
C PRO A 100 -17.07 8.54 -8.19
N GLU A 101 -16.96 9.83 -7.95
CA GLU A 101 -16.20 10.38 -6.82
C GLU A 101 -17.07 10.38 -5.56
N LEU A 102 -16.45 9.96 -4.46
CA LEU A 102 -16.95 10.18 -3.11
C LEU A 102 -16.64 11.60 -2.65
N GLU A 103 -17.62 12.24 -2.02
CA GLU A 103 -17.48 13.53 -1.38
C GLU A 103 -17.02 13.38 0.08
N GLY A 104 -16.05 14.20 0.50
CA GLY A 104 -15.59 14.21 1.88
C GLY A 104 -14.20 14.84 2.04
N PRO A 105 -13.85 15.27 3.27
CA PRO A 105 -12.58 15.96 3.54
C PRO A 105 -11.34 15.06 3.50
N HIS A 106 -11.52 13.74 3.39
CA HIS A 106 -10.47 12.73 3.39
C HIS A 106 -10.28 12.07 2.01
N TYR A 107 -11.04 12.49 0.99
CA TYR A 107 -10.97 11.94 -0.35
C TYR A 107 -10.29 12.95 -1.27
N ASN A 108 -9.20 12.55 -1.90
CA ASN A 108 -8.41 13.38 -2.79
C ASN A 108 -8.30 12.65 -4.14
N TYR A 109 -8.49 13.36 -5.24
CA TYR A 109 -8.47 12.78 -6.59
C TYR A 109 -7.39 13.42 -7.46
N LEU A 110 -6.78 12.58 -8.29
CA LEU A 110 -5.96 12.96 -9.43
C LEU A 110 -6.65 12.47 -10.71
N GLU A 111 -6.38 13.15 -11.82
CA GLU A 111 -7.00 12.86 -13.12
C GLU A 111 -6.52 11.54 -13.70
N SER A 112 -5.26 11.16 -13.45
CA SER A 112 -4.73 9.89 -13.94
C SER A 112 -3.49 9.39 -13.17
N PRO A 113 -3.11 8.10 -13.34
CA PRO A 113 -1.88 7.54 -12.79
C PRO A 113 -0.58 8.11 -13.36
N GLN A 114 -0.65 8.97 -14.38
CA GLN A 114 0.51 9.61 -15.02
C GLN A 114 0.99 10.84 -14.25
N GLN A 115 0.14 11.39 -13.37
CA GLN A 115 0.38 12.62 -12.61
C GLN A 115 1.29 12.40 -11.39
N LEU A 116 2.49 11.85 -11.61
CA LEU A 116 3.46 11.53 -10.55
C LEU A 116 3.95 12.78 -9.80
N VAL A 117 4.00 13.94 -10.46
CA VAL A 117 4.43 15.20 -9.85
C VAL A 117 3.36 15.70 -8.89
N GLU A 118 2.11 15.75 -9.35
CA GLU A 118 0.95 16.14 -8.57
C GLU A 118 0.75 15.19 -7.39
N LEU A 119 0.91 13.88 -7.60
CA LEU A 119 0.91 12.88 -6.54
C LEU A 119 1.98 13.16 -5.48
N SER A 120 3.21 13.47 -5.91
CA SER A 120 4.30 13.82 -4.99
C SER A 120 3.98 15.07 -4.17
N VAL A 121 3.42 16.11 -4.79
CA VAL A 121 3.02 17.36 -4.13
C VAL A 121 1.91 17.10 -3.12
N LEU A 122 0.89 16.33 -3.50
CA LEU A 122 -0.22 15.98 -2.63
C LEU A 122 0.23 15.16 -1.43
N LEU A 123 1.05 14.14 -1.64
CA LEU A 123 1.62 13.33 -0.54
C LEU A 123 2.41 14.19 0.45
N ASN A 124 3.23 15.13 -0.04
CA ASN A 124 3.96 16.07 0.82
C ASN A 124 3.01 16.90 1.70
N LYS A 125 1.92 17.41 1.12
CA LYS A 125 0.91 18.17 1.86
C LYS A 125 0.22 17.31 2.92
N LEU A 126 -0.15 16.07 2.59
CA LEU A 126 -0.80 15.15 3.53
C LEU A 126 0.13 14.72 4.66
N PHE A 127 1.41 14.48 4.38
CA PHE A 127 2.40 14.19 5.42
C PHE A 127 2.58 15.33 6.42
N GLN A 128 2.42 16.58 5.98
CA GLN A 128 2.46 17.74 6.87
C GLN A 128 1.14 17.94 7.64
N LYS A 129 0.00 17.57 7.03
CA LYS A 129 -1.33 17.64 7.65
C LYS A 129 -1.49 16.64 8.81
N ILE A 130 -0.97 15.44 8.66
CA ILE A 130 -1.12 14.35 9.65
C ILE A 130 -0.04 14.48 10.71
N GLU A 131 -0.42 14.64 11.97
CA GLU A 131 0.52 14.70 13.10
C GLU A 131 0.93 13.31 13.61
N GLY A 132 2.08 13.23 14.29
CA GLY A 132 2.55 12.01 14.92
C GLY A 132 3.15 10.98 13.96
N ASN A 133 3.22 9.72 14.41
CA ASN A 133 3.65 8.61 13.54
C ASN A 133 2.54 8.35 12.53
N LYS A 134 2.92 8.18 11.27
CA LYS A 134 1.96 8.05 10.18
C LYS A 134 2.39 7.01 9.16
N PHE A 135 1.45 6.47 8.41
CA PHE A 135 1.75 5.52 7.34
C PHE A 135 1.50 6.09 5.95
N LEU A 136 2.12 5.46 4.95
CA LEU A 136 1.76 5.58 3.54
C LEU A 136 1.60 4.16 2.97
N VAL A 137 0.50 3.89 2.26
CA VAL A 137 0.39 2.71 1.39
C VAL A 137 0.24 3.20 -0.05
N VAL A 138 1.08 2.70 -0.96
CA VAL A 138 0.93 2.94 -2.40
C VAL A 138 0.50 1.66 -3.08
N ASP A 139 -0.72 1.67 -3.60
CA ASP A 139 -1.37 0.51 -4.18
C ASP A 139 -1.82 0.75 -5.64
N SER A 140 -1.04 0.38 -6.66
CA SER A 140 0.25 -0.32 -6.61
C SER A 140 1.25 0.30 -7.59
N LEU A 141 2.54 0.07 -7.33
CA LEU A 141 3.62 0.45 -8.25
C LEU A 141 3.55 -0.29 -9.58
N SER A 142 3.06 -1.55 -9.58
CA SER A 142 2.85 -2.30 -10.82
C SER A 142 1.87 -1.60 -11.76
N THR A 143 0.84 -0.95 -11.20
CA THR A 143 -0.11 -0.19 -12.01
C THR A 143 0.49 1.13 -12.49
N LEU A 144 1.26 1.83 -11.66
CA LEU A 144 1.99 3.02 -12.11
C LEU A 144 2.95 2.71 -13.27
N LEU A 145 3.57 1.52 -13.29
CA LEU A 145 4.44 1.05 -14.38
C LEU A 145 3.71 0.79 -15.71
N ILE A 146 2.39 0.56 -15.69
CA ILE A 146 1.60 0.42 -16.92
C ILE A 146 1.46 1.79 -17.62
N TYR A 147 1.30 2.86 -16.84
CA TYR A 147 1.03 4.20 -17.35
C TYR A 147 2.28 5.06 -17.52
N ASN A 148 3.40 4.67 -16.91
CA ASN A 148 4.61 5.47 -16.86
C ASN A 148 5.83 4.63 -17.23
N LYS A 149 6.84 5.28 -17.82
CA LYS A 149 8.12 4.65 -18.10
C LYS A 149 8.79 4.18 -16.79
N PRO A 150 9.49 3.02 -16.79
CA PRO A 150 10.21 2.52 -15.63
C PRO A 150 11.11 3.56 -14.95
N GLU A 151 11.81 4.41 -15.71
CA GLU A 151 12.70 5.43 -15.17
C GLU A 151 11.96 6.55 -14.43
N ALA A 152 10.72 6.84 -14.82
CA ALA A 152 9.88 7.79 -14.11
C ALA A 152 9.46 7.22 -12.74
N ILE A 153 9.11 5.92 -12.71
CA ILE A 153 8.75 5.22 -11.46
C ILE A 153 9.94 5.10 -10.52
N THR A 154 11.13 4.76 -11.00
CA THR A 154 12.32 4.69 -10.14
C THR A 154 12.67 6.05 -9.54
N LYS A 155 12.58 7.14 -10.32
CA LYS A 155 12.77 8.51 -9.82
C LYS A 155 11.70 8.92 -8.81
N PHE A 156 10.44 8.61 -9.09
CA PHE A 156 9.32 8.87 -8.17
C PHE A 156 9.52 8.13 -6.85
N VAL A 157 9.80 6.82 -6.90
CA VAL A 157 10.04 6.01 -5.69
C VAL A 157 11.27 6.50 -4.93
N HIS A 158 12.34 6.88 -5.62
CA HIS A 158 13.51 7.46 -4.95
C HIS A 158 13.16 8.76 -4.21
N SER A 159 12.39 9.65 -4.84
CA SER A 159 11.95 10.90 -4.22
C SER A 159 11.04 10.67 -3.02
N ILE A 160 10.02 9.81 -3.15
CA ILE A 160 9.10 9.53 -2.06
C ILE A 160 9.76 8.76 -0.92
N ALA A 161 10.70 7.85 -1.21
CA ALA A 161 11.48 7.14 -0.19
C ALA A 161 12.28 8.11 0.69
N ASN A 162 12.90 9.13 0.09
CA ASN A 162 13.57 10.19 0.85
C ASN A 162 12.56 10.96 1.70
N LYS A 163 11.39 11.29 1.15
CA LYS A 163 10.36 12.02 1.89
C LYS A 163 9.82 11.23 3.08
N ILE A 164 9.51 9.94 2.89
CA ILE A 164 9.06 8.99 3.91
C ILE A 164 10.00 9.06 5.12
N ARG A 165 11.31 9.00 4.88
CA ARG A 165 12.32 9.07 5.95
C ARG A 165 12.35 10.43 6.64
N THR A 166 12.33 11.53 5.88
CA THR A 166 12.37 12.88 6.47
C THR A 166 11.12 13.23 7.29
N GLU A 167 9.96 12.70 6.90
CA GLU A 167 8.66 12.97 7.54
C GLU A 167 8.27 11.89 8.56
N LYS A 168 9.18 10.95 8.87
CA LYS A 168 8.99 9.83 9.81
C LYS A 168 7.74 8.99 9.51
N VAL A 169 7.56 8.66 8.24
CA VAL A 169 6.46 7.86 7.73
C VAL A 169 6.89 6.39 7.68
N LEU A 170 5.98 5.48 8.00
CA LEU A 170 6.11 4.06 7.65
C LEU A 170 5.44 3.83 6.29
N GLY A 171 6.24 3.75 5.23
CA GLY A 171 5.77 3.60 3.86
C GLY A 171 5.78 2.15 3.40
N VAL A 172 4.66 1.69 2.84
CA VAL A 172 4.49 0.37 2.23
C VAL A 172 4.16 0.55 0.76
N LEU A 173 5.09 0.15 -0.11
CA LEU A 173 4.96 0.24 -1.56
C LEU A 173 4.61 -1.15 -2.09
N LEU A 174 3.38 -1.32 -2.57
CA LEU A 174 2.92 -2.60 -3.11
C LEU A 174 3.34 -2.73 -4.57
N ILE A 175 3.91 -3.87 -4.93
CA ILE A 175 4.19 -4.21 -6.33
C ILE A 175 3.77 -5.64 -6.61
N ILE A 176 2.92 -5.81 -7.64
CA ILE A 176 2.60 -7.14 -8.14
C ILE A 176 3.76 -7.62 -9.00
N LYS A 177 4.35 -8.77 -8.66
CA LYS A 177 5.48 -9.33 -9.38
C LYS A 177 5.05 -9.85 -10.75
N THR A 178 5.73 -9.42 -11.80
CA THR A 178 5.60 -9.97 -13.16
C THR A 178 6.99 -10.22 -13.74
N GLU A 179 7.10 -10.98 -14.83
CA GLU A 179 8.39 -11.18 -15.50
C GLU A 179 8.97 -9.85 -16.00
N ASP A 180 8.11 -8.96 -16.52
CA ASP A 180 8.50 -7.69 -17.14
C ASP A 180 9.02 -6.63 -16.15
N ASN A 181 8.67 -6.72 -14.86
CA ASN A 181 9.03 -5.69 -13.88
C ASN A 181 10.17 -6.09 -12.93
N MET A 182 10.81 -7.24 -13.17
CA MET A 182 11.86 -7.77 -12.30
C MET A 182 13.06 -6.83 -12.16
N ASP A 183 13.48 -6.16 -13.24
CA ASP A 183 14.61 -5.24 -13.18
C ASP A 183 14.25 -3.94 -12.43
N VAL A 184 13.00 -3.48 -12.57
CA VAL A 184 12.49 -2.37 -11.76
C VAL A 184 12.47 -2.76 -10.30
N ILE A 185 11.93 -3.93 -9.95
CA ILE A 185 11.91 -4.44 -8.57
C ILE A 185 13.32 -4.44 -7.96
N LYS A 186 14.34 -4.93 -8.68
CA LYS A 186 15.73 -4.92 -8.19
C LYS A 186 16.24 -3.51 -7.86
N ILE A 187 15.86 -2.51 -8.65
CA ILE A 187 16.22 -1.11 -8.40
C ILE A 187 15.45 -0.57 -7.19
N LEU A 188 14.14 -0.81 -7.13
CA LEU A 188 13.28 -0.33 -6.04
C LEU A 188 13.68 -0.93 -4.69
N SER A 189 14.11 -2.20 -4.67
CA SER A 189 14.63 -2.85 -3.47
C SER A 189 15.85 -2.13 -2.88
N GLN A 190 16.68 -1.49 -3.70
CA GLN A 190 17.84 -0.72 -3.22
C GLN A 190 17.44 0.60 -2.54
N PHE A 191 16.26 1.14 -2.86
CA PHE A 191 15.71 2.34 -2.21
C PHE A 191 14.90 2.02 -0.96
N SER A 192 14.68 0.74 -0.67
CA SER A 192 13.83 0.26 0.40
C SER A 192 14.67 -0.16 1.60
N ASP A 193 14.18 0.11 2.80
CA ASP A 193 14.82 -0.31 4.05
C ASP A 193 14.51 -1.79 4.35
N SER A 194 13.41 -2.30 3.79
CA SER A 194 13.04 -3.72 3.84
C SER A 194 12.28 -4.15 2.59
N VAL A 195 12.45 -5.42 2.23
CA VAL A 195 11.75 -6.07 1.13
C VAL A 195 11.01 -7.27 1.70
N ILE A 196 9.70 -7.31 1.47
CA ILE A 196 8.85 -8.42 1.87
C ILE A 196 8.35 -9.08 0.60
N GLU A 197 8.49 -10.40 0.53
CA GLU A 197 7.88 -11.19 -0.53
C GLU A 197 6.72 -12.00 0.03
N VAL A 198 5.52 -11.70 -0.45
CA VAL A 198 4.30 -12.44 -0.14
C VAL A 198 4.07 -13.40 -1.30
N ARG A 199 4.52 -14.65 -1.08
CA ARG A 199 4.37 -15.77 -2.04
C ARG A 199 3.52 -16.87 -1.42
N ASP A 200 2.73 -17.56 -2.24
CA ASP A 200 2.06 -18.78 -1.82
C ASP A 200 3.08 -19.92 -1.61
N HIS A 201 2.95 -20.69 -0.53
CA HIS A 201 3.89 -21.77 -0.18
C HIS A 201 3.55 -23.10 -0.87
N GLN A 202 2.80 -23.08 -1.98
CA GLN A 202 2.48 -24.29 -2.76
C GLN A 202 3.46 -24.58 -3.91
N ALA A 203 4.43 -23.70 -4.20
CA ALA A 203 5.32 -23.86 -5.36
C ALA A 203 6.65 -24.62 -5.09
N SER A 204 6.84 -25.22 -3.92
CA SER A 204 8.09 -25.91 -3.55
C SER A 204 8.01 -27.44 -3.55
N LEU A 205 6.98 -28.03 -4.15
CA LEU A 205 6.88 -29.48 -4.38
C LEU A 205 6.83 -29.77 -5.88
N LYS A 206 7.99 -29.70 -6.53
CA LYS A 206 8.29 -30.44 -7.76
C LYS A 206 9.67 -31.05 -7.63
#